data_AF-A0ABD0QZZ2-F1
#
_entry.id   AF-A0ABD0QZZ2-F1
#
_cell.length_a   1.000
_cell.length_b   1.000
_cell.length_c   1.000
_cell.angle_alpha   90.00
_cell.angle_beta   90.00
_cell.angle_gamma   90.00
#
_symmetry.space_group_name_H-M   'P 1'
#
loop_
_entity.id
_entity.type
_entity.pdbx_description
1 polymer ?
#
loop_
_entity_poly.entity_id
_entity_poly.type
_entity_poly.pdbx_seq_one_letter_code
_entity_poly.pdbx_strand_id
1 'polypeptide(L)'
;DYPKPQISAHPKTAVALRGTNVTLNCSAFSSSDSPMSTAWRKDGEVLYEAQVQNYARYQDHRLLYTTVLHLLNVNFTDEGQYQCVISNHFGSNYSTLAKLTVNG
;
A
#
# COMPACT_ATOMS: atom_id res chain seq x y z
N ASP A 1 16.61 -8.24 15.56
CA ASP A 1 16.02 -8.48 14.23
C ASP A 1 14.52 -8.34 14.25
N TYR A 2 13.94 -7.77 13.20
CA TYR A 2 12.50 -7.54 13.05
C TYR A 2 12.01 -8.39 11.87
N PRO A 3 11.72 -9.70 12.09
CA PRO A 3 11.33 -10.60 11.01
C PRO A 3 9.91 -10.35 10.51
N LYS A 4 9.06 -9.67 11.31
CA LYS A 4 7.75 -9.17 10.91
C LYS A 4 7.88 -7.87 10.12
N PRO A 5 7.12 -7.64 9.03
CA PRO A 5 7.24 -6.44 8.20
C PRO A 5 7.07 -5.14 9.02
N GLN A 6 8.05 -4.26 8.92
CA GLN A 6 8.04 -2.93 9.54
C GLN A 6 7.80 -1.89 8.45
N ILE A 7 6.62 -1.28 8.43
CA ILE A 7 6.27 -0.28 7.44
C ILE A 7 7.17 0.95 7.64
N SER A 8 7.85 1.35 6.58
CA SER A 8 8.79 2.46 6.53
C SER A 8 8.29 3.62 5.65
N ALA A 9 7.39 3.34 4.71
CA ALA A 9 6.70 4.35 3.93
C ALA A 9 5.20 4.08 3.92
N HIS A 10 4.43 5.10 4.27
CA HIS A 10 2.97 5.06 4.30
C HIS A 10 2.38 5.74 3.06
N PRO A 11 1.17 5.34 2.61
CA PRO A 11 0.47 6.08 1.59
C PRO A 11 0.16 7.48 2.08
N LYS A 12 0.14 8.45 1.17
CA LYS A 12 -0.13 9.86 1.48
C LYS A 12 -1.55 10.22 1.07
N THR A 13 -2.21 11.01 1.90
CA THR A 13 -3.48 11.67 1.55
C THR A 13 -3.30 12.47 0.27
N ALA A 14 -4.29 12.42 -0.61
CA ALA A 14 -4.27 13.09 -1.90
C ALA A 14 -5.64 13.69 -2.24
N VAL A 15 -5.61 14.75 -3.05
CA VAL A 15 -6.78 15.31 -3.71
C VAL A 15 -6.57 15.11 -5.21
N ALA A 16 -7.57 14.54 -5.88
CA ALA A 16 -7.51 14.21 -7.29
C ALA A 16 -8.64 14.92 -8.04
N LEU A 17 -8.41 15.29 -9.31
CA LEU A 17 -9.49 15.69 -10.20
C LEU A 17 -10.09 14.44 -10.84
N ARG A 18 -11.40 14.43 -11.06
CA ARG A 18 -12.09 13.34 -11.75
C ARG A 18 -11.45 13.09 -13.11
N GLY A 19 -11.21 11.82 -13.41
CA GLY A 19 -10.58 11.35 -14.65
C GLY A 19 -9.05 11.31 -14.63
N THR A 20 -8.41 11.79 -13.55
CA THR A 20 -6.95 11.68 -13.39
C THR A 20 -6.54 10.33 -12.81
N ASN A 21 -5.25 10.01 -12.91
CA ASN A 21 -4.67 8.82 -12.29
C ASN A 21 -3.98 9.20 -10.98
N VAL A 22 -4.14 8.34 -9.97
CA VAL A 22 -3.52 8.51 -8.64
C VAL A 22 -2.75 7.25 -8.29
N THR A 23 -1.59 7.43 -7.66
CA THR A 23 -0.76 6.32 -7.18
C THR A 23 -0.57 6.44 -5.67
N LEU A 24 -0.87 5.37 -4.94
CA LEU A 24 -0.58 5.24 -3.51
C LEU A 24 0.55 4.25 -3.31
N ASN A 25 1.55 4.64 -2.52
CA ASN A 25 2.76 3.86 -2.28
C ASN A 25 2.85 3.42 -0.82
N CYS A 26 3.34 2.21 -0.59
CA CYS A 26 3.60 1.69 0.74
C CYS A 26 4.82 0.78 0.71
N SER A 27 5.71 0.89 1.71
CA SER A 27 6.92 0.08 1.79
C SER A 27 7.15 -0.45 3.19
N ALA A 28 7.72 -1.65 3.30
CA ALA A 28 8.12 -2.25 4.56
C ALA A 28 9.47 -2.97 4.45
N PHE A 29 10.23 -2.96 5.55
CA PHE A 29 11.43 -3.76 5.71
C PHE A 29 11.14 -5.02 6.54
N SER A 30 11.84 -6.10 6.23
CA SER A 30 11.89 -7.33 7.02
C SER A 30 13.34 -7.79 7.13
N SER A 31 13.75 -8.27 8.31
CA SER A 31 15.04 -8.96 8.47
C SER A 31 14.98 -10.45 8.09
N SER A 32 13.81 -10.94 7.68
CA SER A 32 13.59 -12.29 7.16
C SER A 32 13.44 -12.25 5.63
N ASP A 33 13.94 -13.30 4.98
CA ASP A 33 13.81 -13.54 3.53
C ASP A 33 12.47 -14.20 3.16
N SER A 34 11.58 -14.39 4.14
CA SER A 34 10.23 -14.89 3.90
C SER A 34 9.49 -14.00 2.89
N PRO A 35 8.84 -14.59 1.86
CA PRO A 35 8.04 -13.83 0.90
C PRO A 35 7.02 -12.94 1.60
N MET A 36 6.94 -11.69 1.16
CA MET A 36 5.94 -10.74 1.61
C MET A 36 4.77 -10.67 0.62
N SER A 37 3.57 -10.50 1.15
CA SER A 37 2.35 -10.24 0.40
C SER A 37 1.72 -8.92 0.86
N THR A 38 0.81 -8.39 0.05
CA THR A 38 0.10 -7.15 0.32
C THR A 38 -1.41 -7.33 0.16
N ALA A 39 -2.17 -6.57 0.93
CA ALA A 39 -3.57 -6.28 0.66
C ALA A 39 -3.78 -4.77 0.78
N TRP A 40 -4.43 -4.17 -0.22
CA TRP A 40 -4.92 -2.79 -0.13
C TRP A 40 -6.36 -2.79 0.34
N ARG A 41 -6.69 -1.85 1.22
CA ARG A 41 -8.03 -1.67 1.77
C ARG A 41 -8.53 -0.27 1.47
N LYS A 42 -9.83 -0.15 1.22
CA LYS A 42 -10.56 1.11 1.13
C LYS A 42 -11.72 1.05 2.12
N ASP A 43 -11.80 2.04 3.01
CA ASP A 43 -12.88 2.16 4.02
C ASP A 43 -13.06 0.90 4.88
N GLY A 44 -11.96 0.17 5.09
CA GLY A 44 -11.94 -1.07 5.86
C GLY A 44 -12.17 -2.35 5.03
N GLU A 45 -12.53 -2.26 3.76
CA GLU A 45 -12.76 -3.42 2.90
C GLU A 45 -11.56 -3.70 1.99
N VAL A 46 -11.28 -4.98 1.72
CA VAL A 46 -10.16 -5.39 0.87
C VAL A 46 -10.50 -5.15 -0.60
N LEU A 47 -9.57 -4.55 -1.34
CA LEU A 47 -9.67 -4.37 -2.79
C LEU A 47 -9.13 -5.60 -3.52
N TYR A 48 -10.00 -6.54 -3.88
CA TYR A 48 -9.59 -7.80 -4.52
C TYR A 48 -9.10 -7.64 -5.96
N GLU A 49 -9.68 -6.71 -6.72
CA GLU A 49 -9.36 -6.50 -8.15
C GLU A 49 -8.58 -5.20 -8.39
N ALA A 50 -7.79 -4.78 -7.41
CA ALA A 50 -6.96 -3.59 -7.51
C ALA A 50 -5.79 -3.76 -8.48
N GLN A 51 -5.46 -2.70 -9.21
CA GLN A 51 -4.23 -2.64 -10.00
C GLN A 51 -3.04 -2.38 -9.08
N VAL A 52 -2.38 -3.46 -8.67
CA VAL A 52 -1.25 -3.42 -7.73
C VAL A 52 0.03 -3.88 -8.40
N GLN A 53 1.10 -3.13 -8.19
CA GLN A 53 2.47 -3.53 -8.55
C GLN A 53 3.31 -3.69 -7.28
N ASN A 54 4.03 -4.80 -7.19
CA ASN A 54 4.83 -5.15 -6.03
C ASN A 54 6.28 -5.37 -6.43
N TYR A 55 7.19 -4.87 -5.60
CA TYR A 55 8.63 -4.96 -5.81
C TYR A 55 9.30 -5.41 -4.52
N ALA A 56 10.25 -6.32 -4.62
CA ALA A 56 11.08 -6.75 -3.51
C ALA A 56 12.56 -6.63 -3.88
N ARG A 57 13.36 -6.04 -3.01
CA ARG A 57 14.82 -5.94 -3.18
C ARG A 57 15.52 -5.95 -1.83
N TYR A 58 16.79 -6.33 -1.81
CA TYR A 58 17.61 -6.16 -0.62
C TYR A 58 18.11 -4.72 -0.50
N GLN A 59 18.09 -4.19 0.72
CA GLN A 59 18.70 -2.93 1.09
C GLN A 59 19.19 -3.06 2.55
N ASP A 60 20.46 -2.75 2.79
CA ASP A 60 21.11 -2.83 4.11
C ASP A 60 20.87 -4.18 4.83
N HIS A 61 21.09 -5.29 4.10
CA HIS A 61 20.88 -6.67 4.56
C HIS A 61 19.45 -7.00 5.02
N ARG A 62 18.46 -6.22 4.59
CA ARG A 62 17.03 -6.46 4.85
C ARG A 62 16.25 -6.50 3.55
N LEU A 63 15.17 -7.26 3.54
CA LEU A 63 14.24 -7.28 2.42
C LEU A 63 13.35 -6.05 2.49
N LEU A 64 13.47 -5.15 1.51
CA LEU A 64 12.54 -4.05 1.28
C LEU A 64 11.47 -4.51 0.31
N TYR A 65 10.22 -4.47 0.76
CA TYR A 65 9.05 -4.69 -0.07
C TYR A 65 8.34 -3.36 -0.31
N THR A 66 7.99 -3.07 -1.55
CA THR A 66 7.21 -1.89 -1.94
C THR A 66 6.00 -2.33 -2.73
N THR A 67 4.83 -1.84 -2.35
CA THR A 67 3.55 -2.05 -3.02
C THR A 67 2.99 -0.72 -3.49
N VAL A 68 2.49 -0.71 -4.71
CA VAL A 68 2.00 0.45 -5.43
C VAL A 68 0.58 0.17 -5.89
N LEU A 69 -0.39 0.91 -5.39
CA LEU A 69 -1.78 0.88 -5.85
C LEU A 69 -1.98 1.97 -6.89
N HIS A 70 -2.43 1.57 -8.07
CA HIS A 70 -2.80 2.47 -9.16
C HIS A 70 -4.33 2.61 -9.22
N LEU A 71 -4.80 3.84 -9.04
CA LEU A 71 -6.20 4.22 -9.23
C LEU A 71 -6.26 4.99 -10.54
N LEU A 72 -6.81 4.37 -11.59
CA LEU A 72 -6.86 4.96 -12.92
C LEU A 72 -8.23 5.59 -13.18
N ASN A 73 -8.25 6.71 -13.91
CA ASN A 73 -9.48 7.40 -14.30
C ASN A 73 -10.43 7.62 -13.09
N VAL A 74 -9.87 8.18 -12.02
CA VAL A 74 -10.50 8.30 -10.70
C VAL A 74 -11.86 8.99 -10.78
N ASN A 75 -12.85 8.46 -10.07
CA ASN A 75 -14.18 9.02 -9.97
C ASN A 75 -14.65 9.12 -8.50
N PHE A 76 -15.83 9.69 -8.25
CA PHE A 76 -16.31 9.90 -6.87
C PHE A 76 -16.46 8.61 -6.05
N THR A 77 -16.65 7.45 -6.68
CA THR A 77 -16.67 6.15 -5.97
C THR A 77 -15.30 5.72 -5.45
N ASP A 78 -14.22 6.33 -5.92
CA ASP A 78 -12.86 6.07 -5.45
C ASP A 78 -12.50 6.93 -4.23
N GLU A 79 -13.31 7.92 -3.85
CA GLU A 79 -13.10 8.66 -2.60
C GLU A 79 -13.23 7.71 -1.40
N GLY A 80 -12.29 7.82 -0.45
CA GLY A 80 -12.28 7.02 0.77
C GLY A 80 -10.95 7.04 1.52
N GLN A 81 -10.85 6.22 2.54
CA GLN A 81 -9.63 6.02 3.34
C GLN A 81 -8.93 4.73 2.93
N TYR A 82 -7.71 4.89 2.40
CA TYR A 82 -6.89 3.79 1.91
C TYR A 82 -5.85 3.35 2.94
N GLN A 83 -5.59 2.05 3.00
CA GLN A 83 -4.59 1.43 3.86
C GLN A 83 -3.90 0.27 3.15
N CYS A 84 -2.58 0.14 3.28
CA CYS A 84 -1.89 -1.09 2.89
C CYS A 84 -1.71 -2.00 4.12
N VAL A 85 -1.74 -3.30 3.88
CA VAL A 85 -1.40 -4.33 4.86
C VAL A 85 -0.31 -5.20 4.25
N ILE A 86 0.89 -5.19 4.84
CA ILE A 86 2.01 -6.02 4.37
C ILE A 86 2.21 -7.17 5.35
N SER A 87 2.28 -8.39 4.83
CA SER A 87 2.29 -9.63 5.61
C SER A 87 3.44 -10.54 5.20
N ASN A 88 3.99 -11.29 6.16
CA ASN A 88 4.77 -12.50 5.92
C ASN A 88 4.38 -13.57 6.96
N HIS A 89 5.09 -14.70 6.99
CA HIS A 89 4.85 -15.79 7.95
C HIS A 89 4.87 -15.33 9.43
N PHE A 90 5.66 -14.30 9.78
CA PHE A 90 5.76 -13.77 11.14
C PHE A 90 4.63 -12.80 11.51
N GLY A 91 3.78 -12.43 10.54
CA GLY A 91 2.57 -11.65 10.74
C GLY A 91 2.45 -10.45 9.82
N SER A 92 1.50 -9.58 10.15
CA SER A 92 1.07 -8.46 9.31
C SER A 92 1.22 -7.12 10.01
N ASN A 93 1.51 -6.08 9.24
CA ASN A 93 1.52 -4.71 9.72
C ASN A 93 0.70 -3.81 8.80
N TYR A 94 0.13 -2.75 9.38
CA TYR A 94 -0.85 -1.87 8.74
C TYR A 94 -0.28 -0.46 8.62
N SER A 95 -0.45 0.19 7.47
CA SER A 95 -0.05 1.58 7.34
C SER A 95 -0.98 2.52 8.10
N THR A 96 -0.56 3.77 8.23
CA THR A 96 -1.50 4.86 8.46
C THR A 96 -2.52 4.93 7.32
N LEU A 97 -3.67 5.53 7.61
CA LEU A 97 -4.72 5.78 6.63
C LEU A 97 -4.35 6.98 5.75
N ALA A 98 -4.59 6.85 4.45
CA ALA A 98 -4.48 7.94 3.48
C ALA A 98 -5.86 8.27 2.93
N LYS A 99 -6.31 9.52 3.06
CA LYS A 99 -7.58 9.95 2.49
C LYS A 99 -7.40 10.30 1.01
N LEU A 100 -8.24 9.77 0.13
CA LEU A 100 -8.39 10.26 -1.23
C LEU A 100 -9.67 11.09 -1.30
N THR A 101 -9.55 12.35 -1.72
CA THR A 101 -10.71 13.20 -2.04
C THR A 101 -10.74 13.47 -3.54
N VAL A 102 -11.93 13.42 -4.15
CA VAL A 102 -12.10 13.60 -5.59
C VAL A 102 -12.90 14.87 -5.88
N ASN A 103 -12.29 15.79 -6.61
CA ASN A 103 -12.91 17.03 -7.08
C ASN A 103 -13.39 16.89 -8.53
N GLY A 104 -14.45 17.63 -8.87
CA GLY A 104 -15.11 17.61 -10.18
C GLY A 104 -14.42 18.44 -11.24
#